data_AF-A0A963BT72-F1
#
_entry.id   AF-A0A963BT72-F1
#
_cell.length_a   1.000
_cell.length_b   1.000
_cell.length_c   1.000
_cell.angle_alpha   90.00
_cell.angle_beta   90.00
_cell.angle_gamma   90.00
#
_symmetry.space_group_name_H-M   'P 1'
#
loop_
_entity.id
_entity.type
_entity.pdbx_description
1 polymer ?
#
loop_
_entity_poly.entity_id
_entity_poly.type
_entity_poly.pdbx_seq_one_letter_code
_entity_poly.pdbx_strand_id
1 'polypeptide(L)'
;MSFSASLSNTGTLAGSGTVVLPRSGFTNEGVIAPGVGGVGSLDIVGDLMLGSGSDLQFELASLGSFDTLALDGDITVGGELSIWNLGYTPTIGDSFVIMTFDQSIDGLVFDNVSWNGFGAGVVFDVLYNADNITLVAAVPEPAEYAMMLAGLALVGTIARRRRAMARGANAG
;
A
#
# COMPACT_ATOMS: atom_id res chain seq x y z
N MET A 1 18.05 -11.36 36.12
CA MET A 1 18.32 -10.68 34.85
C MET A 1 17.54 -11.43 33.78
N SER A 2 16.50 -10.83 33.22
CA SER A 2 15.81 -11.42 32.06
C SER A 2 16.58 -10.99 30.83
N PHE A 3 17.10 -11.96 30.06
CA PHE A 3 17.56 -11.67 28.71
C PHE A 3 16.33 -11.74 27.80
N SER A 4 15.90 -10.61 27.27
CA SER A 4 14.95 -10.61 26.15
C SER A 4 15.74 -11.01 24.91
N ALA A 5 15.56 -12.23 24.42
CA ALA A 5 16.12 -12.62 23.14
C ALA A 5 15.33 -11.90 22.04
N SER A 6 16.03 -11.14 21.19
CA SER A 6 15.44 -10.60 19.96
C SER A 6 15.76 -11.53 18.80
N LEU A 7 14.77 -11.76 17.94
CA LEU A 7 14.90 -12.45 16.67
C LEU A 7 14.69 -11.44 15.56
N SER A 8 15.72 -11.23 14.73
CA SER A 8 15.62 -10.41 13.52
C SER A 8 15.68 -11.29 12.29
N ASN A 9 14.68 -11.21 11.42
CA ASN A 9 14.72 -11.84 10.11
C ASN A 9 15.31 -10.87 9.08
N THR A 10 16.48 -11.16 8.52
CA THR A 10 17.05 -10.45 7.37
C THR A 10 16.98 -11.26 6.07
N GLY A 11 16.40 -12.46 6.14
CA GLY A 11 16.20 -13.36 5.00
C GLY A 11 14.76 -13.34 4.50
N THR A 12 14.30 -14.46 3.98
CA THR A 12 12.94 -14.64 3.46
C THR A 12 12.15 -15.59 4.35
N LEU A 13 11.01 -15.14 4.83
CA LEU A 13 9.95 -15.96 5.41
C LEU A 13 8.88 -16.12 4.31
N ALA A 14 8.75 -17.32 3.76
CA ALA A 14 7.80 -17.57 2.69
C ALA A 14 7.09 -18.93 2.82
N GLY A 15 6.02 -19.09 2.04
CA GLY A 15 5.19 -20.29 2.02
C GLY A 15 3.83 -20.09 2.65
N SER A 16 3.14 -21.19 2.90
CA SER A 16 1.79 -21.20 3.46
C SER A 16 1.75 -22.02 4.74
N GLY A 17 0.84 -21.68 5.63
CA GLY A 17 0.68 -22.30 6.95
C GLY A 17 0.96 -21.32 8.07
N THR A 18 1.30 -21.83 9.26
CA THR A 18 1.43 -21.01 10.47
C THR A 18 2.87 -20.86 10.91
N VAL A 19 3.27 -19.63 11.24
CA VAL A 19 4.50 -19.31 11.97
C VAL A 19 4.13 -18.80 13.35
N VAL A 20 4.72 -19.41 14.38
CA VAL A 20 4.54 -18.95 15.76
C VAL A 20 5.76 -18.12 16.15
N LEU A 21 5.49 -16.86 16.47
CA LEU A 21 6.45 -15.85 16.89
C LEU A 21 6.21 -15.48 18.35
N PRO A 22 7.21 -14.91 19.04
CA PRO A 22 6.97 -14.28 20.33
C PRO A 22 6.08 -13.03 20.17
N ARG A 23 5.30 -12.70 21.21
CA ARG A 23 4.54 -11.42 21.32
C ARG A 23 5.42 -10.21 21.67
N SER A 24 6.71 -10.28 21.37
CA SER A 24 7.68 -9.18 21.52
C SER A 24 9.05 -9.65 21.04
N GLY A 25 9.86 -8.74 20.52
CA GLY A 25 11.25 -9.03 20.19
C GLY A 25 11.46 -9.77 18.86
N PHE A 26 10.42 -10.02 18.08
CA PHE A 26 10.57 -10.34 16.67
C PHE A 26 10.53 -9.05 15.82
N THR A 27 11.51 -8.90 14.94
CA THR A 27 11.54 -7.83 13.92
C THR A 27 11.85 -8.43 12.56
N ASN A 28 11.07 -8.09 11.56
CA ASN A 28 11.42 -8.37 10.18
C ASN A 28 12.22 -7.20 9.61
N GLU A 29 13.32 -7.51 8.92
CA GLU A 29 14.20 -6.60 8.18
C GLU A 29 14.52 -7.19 6.78
N GLY A 30 13.70 -8.14 6.33
CA GLY A 30 13.85 -8.88 5.09
C GLY A 30 12.50 -9.11 4.44
N VAL A 31 12.35 -10.23 3.72
CA VAL A 31 11.14 -10.51 2.96
C VAL A 31 10.16 -11.36 3.77
N ILE A 32 8.89 -10.98 3.76
CA ILE A 32 7.77 -11.88 4.09
C ILE A 32 6.91 -12.02 2.84
N ALA A 33 6.72 -13.25 2.36
CA ALA A 33 5.97 -13.53 1.14
C ALA A 33 5.07 -14.76 1.35
N PRO A 34 3.76 -14.59 1.63
CA PRO A 34 2.84 -15.73 1.64
C PRO A 34 2.90 -16.48 0.30
N GLY A 35 3.00 -17.80 0.34
CA GLY A 35 3.18 -18.63 -0.86
C GLY A 35 4.64 -18.80 -1.32
N VAL A 36 4.82 -19.58 -2.38
CA VAL A 36 6.12 -19.77 -3.08
C VAL A 36 5.84 -19.98 -4.57
N GLY A 37 6.01 -18.92 -5.36
CA GLY A 37 5.80 -18.97 -6.81
C GLY A 37 4.32 -19.12 -7.21
N GLY A 38 3.42 -18.57 -6.40
CA GLY A 38 1.98 -18.62 -6.59
C GLY A 38 1.24 -18.33 -5.29
N VAL A 39 -0.07 -18.17 -5.40
CA VAL A 39 -0.94 -17.72 -4.30
C VAL A 39 -0.84 -18.61 -3.05
N GLY A 40 -0.65 -18.00 -1.87
CA GLY A 40 -0.56 -18.66 -0.58
C GLY A 40 -1.19 -17.88 0.58
N SER A 41 -1.41 -18.58 1.70
CA SER A 41 -1.90 -17.99 2.94
C SER A 41 -0.94 -18.28 4.07
N LEU A 42 -0.48 -17.22 4.73
CA LEU A 42 0.40 -17.29 5.89
C LEU A 42 -0.35 -16.80 7.13
N ASP A 43 -0.30 -17.58 8.20
CA ASP A 43 -0.79 -17.20 9.51
C ASP A 43 0.41 -16.95 10.42
N ILE A 44 0.44 -15.81 11.11
CA ILE A 44 1.44 -15.50 12.12
C ILE A 44 0.74 -15.40 13.47
N VAL A 45 1.18 -16.18 14.43
CA VAL A 45 0.73 -16.09 15.83
C VAL A 45 1.81 -15.38 16.63
N GLY A 46 1.52 -14.20 17.17
CA GLY A 46 2.51 -13.33 17.81
C GLY A 46 2.53 -11.94 17.20
N ASP A 47 3.45 -11.09 17.66
CA ASP A 47 3.52 -9.71 17.20
C ASP A 47 4.49 -9.58 16.02
N LEU A 48 4.18 -8.67 15.10
CA LEU A 48 4.98 -8.43 13.91
C LEU A 48 5.46 -6.97 13.86
N MET A 49 6.76 -6.78 14.02
CA MET A 49 7.40 -5.49 13.76
C MET A 49 8.07 -5.53 12.38
N LEU A 50 7.54 -4.77 11.42
CA LEU A 50 8.18 -4.55 10.13
C LEU A 50 9.14 -3.35 10.25
N GLY A 51 10.43 -3.63 10.23
CA GLY A 51 11.47 -2.60 10.16
C GLY A 51 11.61 -2.01 8.75
N SER A 52 12.45 -0.99 8.59
CA SER A 52 12.61 -0.27 7.30
C SER A 52 13.27 -1.12 6.21
N GLY A 53 13.93 -2.22 6.57
CA GLY A 53 14.42 -3.22 5.61
C GLY A 53 13.36 -4.23 5.17
N SER A 54 12.15 -4.18 5.74
CA SER A 54 11.08 -5.12 5.40
C SER A 54 10.57 -4.94 3.98
N ASP A 55 10.23 -6.06 3.36
CA ASP A 55 9.44 -6.13 2.14
C ASP A 55 8.34 -7.18 2.33
N LEU A 56 7.11 -6.73 2.45
CA LEU A 56 5.93 -7.59 2.54
C LEU A 56 5.35 -7.76 1.13
N GLN A 57 5.41 -8.98 0.60
CA GLN A 57 5.05 -9.28 -0.78
C GLN A 57 3.70 -10.00 -0.84
N PHE A 58 2.86 -9.63 -1.80
CA PHE A 58 1.60 -10.32 -2.09
C PHE A 58 1.38 -10.47 -3.61
N GLU A 59 0.94 -11.65 -4.02
CA GLU A 59 0.52 -11.97 -5.37
C GLU A 59 -1.01 -11.88 -5.57
N LEU A 60 -1.46 -11.20 -6.62
CA LEU A 60 -2.86 -11.15 -7.03
C LEU A 60 -3.08 -11.94 -8.33
N ALA A 61 -3.84 -13.04 -8.26
CA ALA A 61 -4.23 -13.82 -9.45
C ALA A 61 -5.70 -13.59 -9.86
N SER A 62 -6.59 -13.36 -8.91
CA SER A 62 -7.99 -12.95 -9.11
C SER A 62 -8.61 -12.49 -7.78
N LEU A 63 -9.83 -11.92 -7.81
CA LEU A 63 -10.61 -11.58 -6.60
C LEU A 63 -10.82 -12.76 -5.63
N GLY A 64 -10.74 -14.00 -6.10
CA GLY A 64 -10.89 -15.20 -5.26
C GLY A 64 -9.60 -15.96 -5.00
N SER A 65 -8.46 -15.46 -5.50
CA SER A 65 -7.16 -16.14 -5.40
C SER A 65 -6.06 -15.09 -5.40
N PHE A 66 -5.60 -14.75 -4.20
CA PHE A 66 -4.52 -13.81 -3.94
C PHE A 66 -3.89 -14.16 -2.59
N ASP A 67 -2.69 -13.67 -2.35
CA ASP A 67 -1.98 -13.92 -1.10
C ASP A 67 -2.67 -13.29 0.09
N THR A 68 -2.65 -13.98 1.22
CA THR A 68 -3.17 -13.46 2.49
C THR A 68 -2.19 -13.66 3.63
N LEU A 69 -2.13 -12.67 4.52
CA LEU A 69 -1.42 -12.73 5.79
C LEU A 69 -2.39 -12.48 6.95
N ALA A 70 -2.64 -13.49 7.77
CA ALA A 70 -3.39 -13.31 9.02
C ALA A 70 -2.43 -13.21 10.19
N LEU A 71 -2.50 -12.12 10.96
CA LEU A 71 -1.71 -11.92 12.18
C LEU A 71 -2.63 -12.03 13.41
N ASP A 72 -2.38 -12.99 14.29
CA ASP A 72 -2.94 -13.05 15.65
C ASP A 72 -1.98 -12.34 16.61
N GLY A 73 -2.04 -11.00 16.56
CA GLY A 73 -1.22 -10.10 17.36
C GLY A 73 -1.13 -8.69 16.80
N ASP A 74 -0.26 -7.90 17.42
CA ASP A 74 -0.08 -6.49 17.14
C ASP A 74 0.92 -6.27 15.98
N ILE A 75 0.72 -5.20 15.22
CA ILE A 75 1.63 -4.81 14.13
C ILE A 75 2.21 -3.40 14.26
N THR A 76 3.50 -3.28 13.92
CA THR A 76 4.13 -2.03 13.49
C THR A 76 4.52 -2.15 12.02
N VAL A 77 4.25 -1.12 11.23
CA VAL A 77 4.52 -1.10 9.78
C VAL A 77 5.65 -0.13 9.46
N GLY A 78 6.56 -0.58 8.59
CA GLY A 78 7.64 0.18 7.96
C GLY A 78 8.07 -0.56 6.69
N GLY A 79 9.01 0.00 5.93
CA GLY A 79 9.55 -0.65 4.73
C GLY A 79 8.58 -0.64 3.54
N GLU A 80 8.65 -1.68 2.72
CA GLU A 80 7.97 -1.80 1.43
C GLU A 80 6.78 -2.76 1.48
N LEU A 81 5.69 -2.38 0.80
CA LEU A 81 4.61 -3.28 0.39
C LEU A 81 4.71 -3.54 -1.13
N SER A 82 5.06 -4.76 -1.51
CA SER A 82 5.22 -5.14 -2.92
C SER A 82 4.06 -6.00 -3.41
N ILE A 83 3.31 -5.51 -4.40
CA ILE A 83 2.18 -6.25 -4.97
C ILE A 83 2.54 -6.75 -6.36
N TRP A 84 2.38 -8.06 -6.59
CA TRP A 84 2.74 -8.75 -7.82
C TRP A 84 1.51 -9.27 -8.56
N ASN A 85 1.42 -8.95 -9.84
CA ASN A 85 0.35 -9.42 -10.69
C ASN A 85 0.66 -10.82 -11.27
N LEU A 86 -0.23 -11.79 -11.04
CA LEU A 86 -0.15 -13.13 -11.65
C LEU A 86 -1.08 -13.31 -12.86
N GLY A 87 -1.28 -12.24 -13.63
CA GLY A 87 -2.13 -12.23 -14.82
C GLY A 87 -3.56 -11.73 -14.57
N TYR A 88 -3.80 -11.15 -13.41
CA TYR A 88 -5.04 -10.45 -13.09
C TYR A 88 -5.16 -9.15 -13.91
N THR A 89 -6.40 -8.84 -14.34
CA THR A 89 -6.74 -7.55 -14.97
C THR A 89 -7.70 -6.82 -14.04
N PRO A 90 -7.22 -5.83 -13.26
CA PRO A 90 -8.06 -5.10 -12.33
C PRO A 90 -9.18 -4.32 -13.02
N THR A 91 -10.34 -4.37 -12.40
CA THR A 91 -11.50 -3.52 -12.65
C THR A 91 -11.61 -2.52 -11.50
N ILE A 92 -11.99 -1.29 -11.80
CA ILE A 92 -12.16 -0.24 -10.79
C ILE A 92 -13.16 -0.71 -9.71
N GLY A 93 -12.76 -0.57 -8.44
CA GLY A 93 -13.55 -1.00 -7.29
C GLY A 93 -13.31 -2.44 -6.84
N ASP A 94 -12.51 -3.21 -7.56
CA ASP A 94 -12.01 -4.50 -7.08
C ASP A 94 -11.26 -4.32 -5.76
N SER A 95 -11.49 -5.23 -4.82
CA SER A 95 -11.01 -5.10 -3.44
C SER A 95 -10.35 -6.38 -2.95
N PHE A 96 -9.19 -6.24 -2.30
CA PHE A 96 -8.38 -7.33 -1.77
C PHE A 96 -8.02 -7.05 -0.31
N VAL A 97 -8.54 -7.84 0.62
CA VAL A 97 -8.11 -7.80 2.02
C VAL A 97 -6.87 -8.68 2.15
N ILE A 98 -5.70 -8.09 1.99
CA ILE A 98 -4.42 -8.82 1.91
C ILE A 98 -3.86 -9.18 3.29
N MET A 99 -4.21 -8.41 4.33
CA MET A 99 -3.69 -8.62 5.67
C MET A 99 -4.72 -8.31 6.75
N THR A 100 -4.78 -9.13 7.81
CA THR A 100 -5.54 -8.85 9.04
C THR A 100 -4.63 -8.90 10.27
N PHE A 101 -4.95 -8.13 11.31
CA PHE A 101 -4.21 -8.06 12.58
C PHE A 101 -5.13 -7.57 13.71
N ASP A 102 -4.69 -7.70 14.97
CA ASP A 102 -5.50 -7.27 16.12
C ASP A 102 -5.54 -5.73 16.25
N GLN A 103 -4.37 -5.09 16.20
CA GLN A 103 -4.23 -3.62 16.26
C GLN A 103 -2.87 -3.15 15.72
N SER A 104 -2.83 -1.88 15.29
CA SER A 104 -1.59 -1.16 14.99
C SER A 104 -1.11 -0.37 16.21
N ILE A 105 0.18 -0.51 16.56
CA ILE A 105 0.75 0.10 17.77
C ILE A 105 1.62 1.36 17.53
N ASP A 106 2.02 1.65 16.28
CA ASP A 106 2.85 2.83 15.95
C ASP A 106 2.58 3.39 14.54
N GLY A 107 1.31 3.43 14.15
CA GLY A 107 0.90 3.74 12.79
C GLY A 107 1.04 2.55 11.85
N LEU A 108 0.30 2.61 10.74
CA LEU A 108 0.10 1.47 9.84
C LEU A 108 0.56 1.77 8.41
N VAL A 109 1.35 2.82 8.17
CA VAL A 109 1.69 3.24 6.81
C VAL A 109 3.05 2.68 6.40
N PHE A 110 3.11 1.98 5.27
CA PHE A 110 4.38 1.57 4.67
C PHE A 110 5.18 2.78 4.18
N ASP A 111 6.52 2.70 4.24
CA ASP A 111 7.39 3.75 3.71
C ASP A 111 7.22 3.87 2.19
N ASN A 112 6.99 2.74 1.52
CA ASN A 112 6.86 2.64 0.07
C ASN A 112 5.87 1.55 -0.34
N VAL A 113 5.30 1.68 -1.54
CA VAL A 113 4.39 0.70 -2.14
C VAL A 113 4.74 0.56 -3.62
N SER A 114 4.87 -0.68 -4.10
CA SER A 114 5.22 -1.00 -5.48
C SER A 114 4.21 -1.93 -6.15
N TRP A 115 3.98 -1.68 -7.44
CA TRP A 115 3.03 -2.40 -8.28
C TRP A 115 3.77 -3.09 -9.41
N ASN A 116 3.87 -4.41 -9.35
CA ASN A 116 4.73 -5.21 -10.22
C ASN A 116 3.89 -6.05 -11.19
N GLY A 117 4.17 -5.95 -12.49
CA GLY A 117 3.49 -6.76 -13.52
C GLY A 117 2.07 -6.30 -13.88
N PHE A 118 1.61 -5.16 -13.38
CA PHE A 118 0.36 -4.53 -13.82
C PHE A 118 0.56 -3.70 -15.10
N GLY A 119 -0.53 -3.47 -15.83
CA GLY A 119 -0.53 -2.58 -16.98
C GLY A 119 -0.15 -1.14 -16.60
N ALA A 120 0.36 -0.36 -17.55
CA ALA A 120 0.72 1.03 -17.31
C ALA A 120 -0.48 1.82 -16.78
N GLY A 121 -0.30 2.52 -15.66
CA GLY A 121 -1.35 3.29 -15.02
C GLY A 121 -2.36 2.45 -14.23
N VAL A 122 -2.11 1.19 -13.93
CA VAL A 122 -2.90 0.48 -12.92
C VAL A 122 -2.31 0.78 -11.55
N VAL A 123 -3.12 1.32 -10.65
CA VAL A 123 -2.76 1.60 -9.26
C VAL A 123 -3.90 1.16 -8.35
N PHE A 124 -3.57 0.87 -7.10
CA PHE A 124 -4.56 0.61 -6.06
C PHE A 124 -4.38 1.63 -4.95
N ASP A 125 -5.51 2.03 -4.36
CA ASP A 125 -5.49 2.71 -3.08
C ASP A 125 -5.20 1.66 -1.99
N VAL A 126 -4.27 1.99 -1.09
CA VAL A 126 -4.00 1.17 0.10
C VAL A 126 -4.81 1.75 1.25
N LEU A 127 -5.82 1.01 1.69
CA LEU A 127 -6.68 1.35 2.81
C LEU A 127 -6.14 0.70 4.08
N TYR A 128 -5.65 1.55 4.97
CA TYR A 128 -5.13 1.20 6.29
C TYR A 128 -6.27 1.25 7.31
N ASN A 129 -6.95 0.11 7.54
CA ASN A 129 -8.05 0.00 8.50
C ASN A 129 -7.52 -0.34 9.89
N ALA A 130 -8.42 -0.35 10.90
CA ALA A 130 -8.04 -0.61 12.29
C ALA A 130 -7.53 -2.05 12.53
N ASP A 131 -7.98 -3.01 11.71
CA ASP A 131 -7.76 -4.45 11.88
C ASP A 131 -7.31 -5.15 10.58
N ASN A 132 -7.16 -4.40 9.48
CA ASN A 132 -6.75 -4.96 8.20
C ASN A 132 -6.12 -3.93 7.24
N ILE A 133 -5.44 -4.43 6.22
CA ILE A 133 -5.00 -3.66 5.06
C ILE A 133 -5.74 -4.17 3.83
N THR A 134 -6.40 -3.25 3.13
CA THR A 134 -7.17 -3.56 1.92
C THR A 134 -6.63 -2.78 0.73
N LEU A 135 -6.46 -3.44 -0.40
CA LEU A 135 -6.16 -2.79 -1.68
C LEU A 135 -7.46 -2.60 -2.46
N VAL A 136 -7.67 -1.40 -3.01
CA VAL A 136 -8.82 -1.13 -3.89
C VAL A 136 -8.33 -0.61 -5.22
N ALA A 137 -8.69 -1.28 -6.31
CA ALA A 137 -8.33 -0.86 -7.65
C ALA A 137 -8.95 0.52 -7.94
N ALA A 138 -8.09 1.51 -8.15
CA ALA A 138 -8.48 2.90 -8.25
C ALA A 138 -8.36 3.42 -9.69
N VAL A 139 -9.05 4.51 -9.97
CA VAL A 139 -8.82 5.28 -11.20
C VAL A 139 -7.59 6.15 -10.95
N PRO A 140 -6.52 6.04 -11.76
CA PRO A 140 -5.44 7.02 -11.70
C PRO A 140 -6.04 8.40 -11.95
N GLU A 141 -5.77 9.36 -11.07
CA GLU A 141 -6.35 10.70 -11.22
C GLU A 141 -6.16 11.17 -12.67
N PRO A 142 -7.26 11.39 -13.42
CA PRO A 142 -7.15 11.75 -14.82
C PRO A 142 -6.31 13.02 -14.95
N ALA A 143 -5.28 12.98 -15.80
CA ALA A 143 -4.61 14.20 -16.27
C ALA A 143 -5.62 15.23 -16.80
N GLU A 144 -6.83 14.81 -17.17
CA GLU A 144 -7.97 15.64 -17.52
C GLU A 144 -8.38 16.64 -16.42
N TYR A 145 -8.35 16.28 -15.13
CA TYR A 145 -8.66 17.23 -14.06
C TYR A 145 -7.54 18.26 -13.90
N ALA A 146 -6.29 17.84 -13.96
CA ALA A 146 -5.14 18.75 -13.95
C ALA A 146 -5.19 19.70 -15.16
N MET A 147 -5.56 19.19 -16.34
CA MET A 147 -5.73 19.98 -17.57
C MET A 147 -6.96 20.90 -17.52
N MET A 148 -8.06 20.46 -16.90
CA MET A 148 -9.23 21.30 -16.65
C MET A 148 -8.89 22.45 -15.72
N LEU A 149 -8.21 22.17 -14.60
CA LEU A 149 -7.76 23.19 -13.66
C LEU A 149 -6.74 24.14 -14.31
N ALA A 150 -5.79 23.62 -15.08
CA ALA A 150 -4.85 24.43 -15.86
C ALA A 150 -5.59 25.32 -16.89
N GLY A 151 -6.59 24.77 -17.59
CA GLY A 151 -7.44 25.50 -18.53
C GLY A 151 -8.24 26.60 -17.85
N LEU A 152 -8.85 26.33 -16.69
CA LEU A 152 -9.58 27.32 -15.91
C LEU A 152 -8.68 28.42 -15.37
N ALA A 153 -7.47 28.07 -14.92
CA ALA A 153 -6.47 29.04 -14.50
C ALA A 153 -6.06 29.94 -15.67
N LEU A 154 -5.83 29.39 -16.87
CA LEU A 154 -5.53 30.15 -18.08
C LEU A 154 -6.68 31.12 -18.43
N VAL A 155 -7.92 30.64 -18.45
CA VAL A 155 -9.09 31.50 -18.74
C VAL A 155 -9.23 32.60 -17.69
N GLY A 156 -9.05 32.27 -16.41
CA GLY A 156 -9.09 33.22 -15.30
C GLY A 156 -8.03 34.33 -15.43
N THR A 157 -6.80 33.99 -15.83
CA THR A 157 -5.73 34.97 -16.05
C THR A 157 -6.02 35.87 -17.26
N ILE A 158 -6.53 35.32 -18.37
CA ILE A 158 -6.92 36.10 -19.55
C ILE A 158 -8.05 37.07 -19.20
N ALA A 159 -9.10 36.59 -18.50
CA ALA A 159 -10.22 37.42 -18.08
C ALA A 159 -9.78 38.57 -17.16
N ARG A 160 -8.83 38.30 -16.24
CA ARG A 160 -8.25 39.32 -15.36
C ARG A 160 -7.50 40.40 -16.14
N ARG A 161 -6.66 40.02 -17.12
CA ARG A 161 -5.91 40.97 -17.95
C ARG A 161 -6.83 41.91 -18.72
N ARG A 162 -7.92 41.38 -19.30
CA ARG A 162 -8.90 42.19 -20.04
C ARG A 162 -9.57 43.26 -19.17
N ARG A 163 -9.91 42.92 -17.91
CA ARG A 163 -10.50 43.88 -16.97
C ARG A 163 -9.52 44.98 -16.53
N ALA A 164 -8.23 44.66 -16.41
CA ALA A 164 -7.21 45.66 -16.08
C ALA A 164 -7.01 46.68 -17.22
N MET A 165 -6.99 46.22 -18.47
CA MET A 165 -6.85 47.11 -19.63
C MET A 165 -8.06 48.05 -19.80
N ALA A 166 -9.29 47.56 -19.60
CA ALA A 166 -10.50 48.38 -19.72
C ALA A 166 -10.59 49.49 -18.66
N ARG A 167 -10.01 49.29 -17.46
CA ARG A 167 -9.99 50.31 -16.39
C ARG A 167 -8.96 51.41 -16.62
N GLY A 168 -7.84 51.11 -17.29
CA GLY A 168 -6.84 52.13 -17.66
C GLY A 168 -7.30 53.06 -18.80
N ALA A 169 -8.19 52.59 -19.68
CA ALA A 169 -8.69 53.38 -20.81
C ALA A 169 -9.74 54.45 -20.43
N ASN A 170 -10.37 54.35 -19.25
CA ASN A 170 -11.37 55.31 -18.75
C ASN A 170 -10.80 56.37 -17.78
N ALA A 171 -9.48 56.43 -17.61
CA ALA A 171 -8.80 57.34 -16.67
C ALA A 171 -7.97 58.45 -17.35
N GLY A 172 -8.19 58.69 -18.65
CA GLY A 172 -7.54 59.73 -19.45
C GLY A 172 -8.51 60.77 -19.97
#